data_AF-A0A7S0JHL2-F1
#
_entry.id   AF-A0A7S0JHL2-F1
#
_cell.length_a   1.000
_cell.length_b   1.000
_cell.length_c   1.000
_cell.angle_alpha   90.00
_cell.angle_beta   90.00
_cell.angle_gamma   90.00
#
_symmetry.space_group_name_H-M   'P 1'
#
loop_
_entity.id
_entity.type
_entity.pdbx_description
1 polymer ?
#
loop_
_entity_poly.entity_id
_entity_poly.type
_entity_poly.pdbx_seq_one_letter_code
_entity_poly.pdbx_strand_id
1 'polypeptide(L)'
;GSVLGTAGTIYTALFMLLRYLDGSYAAGGKFNSAIAAVLRPKFTSIASAPILNSQIFVLVSMLATAFLAHYNAPKFYVELAPPKDGGSKMFRFNLAVAGGFGMAALLCGAIMVAGFLTFGASAQGLILNNYATADALAFVARLGIASSVLFSYPLLFLGLRDGILSALGLSKAAARPGVHRVSTVALIALVNGAACVLKDLGLIVALGGAVLGSTLVYILPALMSLRVARRTAAAPDGTPGKLKPMELGLNYALVGLGGALAVAGAVTSLRGAAH
;
A
#
# COMPACT_ATOMS: atom_id res chain seq x y z
N GLY A 1 -8.69 -7.52 -10.67
CA GLY A 1 -7.86 -6.31 -10.70
C GLY A 1 -8.18 -5.53 -11.96
N SER A 2 -8.10 -4.19 -11.92
CA SER A 2 -8.35 -3.37 -13.10
C SER A 2 -7.20 -3.51 -14.10
N VAL A 3 -7.49 -4.02 -15.30
CA VAL A 3 -6.51 -4.13 -16.41
C VAL A 3 -5.92 -2.75 -16.74
N LEU A 4 -6.74 -1.70 -16.68
CA LEU A 4 -6.32 -0.31 -16.87
C LEU A 4 -5.29 0.12 -15.82
N GLY A 5 -5.47 -0.29 -14.56
CA GLY A 5 -4.52 0.01 -13.49
C GLY A 5 -3.18 -0.66 -13.70
N THR A 6 -3.16 -1.95 -14.02
CA THR A 6 -1.92 -2.67 -14.30
C THR A 6 -1.20 -2.10 -15.51
N ALA A 7 -1.93 -1.81 -16.61
CA ALA A 7 -1.37 -1.20 -17.81
C ALA A 7 -0.80 0.21 -17.52
N GLY A 8 -1.50 1.02 -16.74
CA GLY A 8 -1.03 2.36 -16.32
C GLY A 8 0.25 2.29 -15.49
N THR A 9 0.36 1.34 -14.57
CA THR A 9 1.59 1.14 -13.76
C THR A 9 2.76 0.66 -14.61
N ILE A 10 2.53 -0.31 -15.51
CA ILE A 10 3.57 -0.79 -16.44
C ILE A 10 4.05 0.35 -17.34
N TYR A 11 3.12 1.11 -17.93
CA TYR A 11 3.45 2.28 -18.74
C TYR A 11 4.28 3.29 -17.95
N THR A 12 3.87 3.58 -16.70
CA THR A 12 4.59 4.49 -15.81
C THR A 12 6.01 4.01 -15.56
N ALA A 13 6.21 2.72 -15.27
CA ALA A 13 7.54 2.15 -15.07
C ALA A 13 8.43 2.30 -16.32
N LEU A 14 7.91 1.96 -17.50
CA LEU A 14 8.65 2.06 -18.77
C LEU A 14 9.00 3.51 -19.12
N PHE A 15 8.04 4.42 -18.98
CA PHE A 15 8.24 5.85 -19.20
C PHE A 15 9.31 6.42 -18.27
N MET A 16 9.25 6.08 -16.97
CA MET A 16 10.23 6.59 -16.00
C MET A 16 11.64 6.09 -16.30
N LEU A 17 11.78 4.81 -16.68
CA LEU A 17 13.05 4.24 -17.13
C LEU A 17 13.57 4.94 -18.38
N LEU A 18 12.72 5.19 -19.37
CA LEU A 18 13.09 5.92 -20.58
C LEU A 18 13.57 7.34 -20.26
N ARG A 19 12.86 8.07 -19.39
CA ARG A 19 13.27 9.42 -18.99
C ARG A 19 14.57 9.48 -18.21
N TYR A 20 14.85 8.44 -17.43
CA TYR A 20 16.13 8.27 -16.79
C TYR A 20 17.26 8.06 -17.82
N LEU A 21 17.08 7.12 -18.75
CA LEU A 21 18.09 6.78 -19.77
C LEU A 21 18.35 7.93 -20.75
N ASP A 22 17.32 8.67 -21.13
CA ASP A 22 17.43 9.81 -22.04
C ASP A 22 18.03 11.06 -21.36
N GLY A 23 18.22 11.04 -20.03
CA GLY A 23 18.74 12.18 -19.29
C GLY A 23 17.87 13.44 -19.39
N SER A 24 16.59 13.30 -19.76
CA SER A 24 15.70 14.43 -20.08
C SER A 24 15.52 15.43 -18.93
N TYR A 25 15.71 14.96 -17.69
CA TYR A 25 15.58 15.75 -16.46
C TYR A 25 16.93 16.04 -15.78
N ALA A 26 18.04 15.52 -16.30
CA ALA A 26 19.38 15.83 -15.81
C ALA A 26 19.74 17.32 -16.02
N ALA A 27 20.83 17.79 -15.41
CA ALA A 27 21.27 19.18 -15.58
C ALA A 27 21.50 19.50 -17.07
N GLY A 28 20.83 20.52 -17.60
CA GLY A 28 20.85 20.87 -19.04
C GLY A 28 19.92 20.03 -19.92
N GLY A 29 19.18 19.07 -19.36
CA GLY A 29 18.22 18.23 -20.09
C GLY A 29 16.97 18.99 -20.53
N LYS A 30 16.28 18.44 -21.55
CA LYS A 30 15.11 19.04 -22.23
C LYS A 30 14.04 19.59 -21.29
N PHE A 31 13.77 18.91 -20.18
CA PHE A 31 12.71 19.29 -19.24
C PHE A 31 13.23 19.83 -17.90
N ASN A 32 14.55 19.96 -17.71
CA ASN A 32 15.14 20.41 -16.45
C ASN A 32 14.79 21.88 -16.13
N SER A 33 14.76 22.75 -17.15
CA SER A 33 14.31 24.14 -17.01
C SER A 33 12.80 24.28 -16.89
N ALA A 34 12.04 23.30 -17.39
CA ALA A 34 10.57 23.29 -17.38
C ALA A 34 9.96 22.91 -16.03
N ILE A 35 10.76 22.38 -15.10
CA ILE A 35 10.35 22.05 -13.74
C ILE A 35 10.82 23.11 -12.73
N ALA A 36 10.05 23.28 -11.65
CA ALA A 36 10.39 24.20 -10.58
C ALA A 36 11.76 23.86 -9.96
N ALA A 37 12.52 24.87 -9.53
CA ALA A 37 13.87 24.69 -8.99
C ALA A 37 13.91 23.71 -7.78
N VAL A 38 12.84 23.65 -6.99
CA VAL A 38 12.69 22.73 -5.86
C VAL A 38 12.60 21.27 -6.31
N LEU A 39 12.03 21.00 -7.50
CA LEU A 39 11.82 19.66 -8.06
C LEU A 39 13.02 19.16 -8.91
N ARG A 40 13.99 20.03 -9.19
CA ARG A 40 15.19 19.65 -9.96
C ARG A 40 16.00 18.57 -9.23
N PRO A 41 16.68 17.67 -9.96
CA PRO A 41 17.37 16.55 -9.34
C PRO A 41 18.42 17.02 -8.32
N LYS A 42 18.39 16.43 -7.13
CA LYS A 42 19.37 16.69 -6.06
C LYS A 42 19.97 15.37 -5.62
N PHE A 43 21.23 15.15 -5.98
CA PHE A 43 22.00 14.01 -5.51
C PHE A 43 22.94 14.50 -4.42
N THR A 44 22.65 14.15 -3.17
CA THR A 44 23.61 14.31 -2.08
C THR A 44 24.74 13.29 -2.27
N SER A 45 25.96 13.66 -1.89
CA SER A 45 27.09 12.73 -1.85
C SER A 45 26.72 11.48 -1.03
N ILE A 46 26.56 10.34 -1.73
CA ILE A 46 26.22 9.03 -1.15
C ILE A 46 27.24 8.63 -0.08
N ALA A 47 28.47 9.17 -0.15
CA ALA A 47 29.56 8.88 0.77
C ALA A 47 29.35 9.40 2.21
N SER A 48 28.32 10.24 2.48
CA SER A 48 28.13 10.88 3.79
C SER A 48 26.77 10.61 4.45
N ALA A 49 25.85 9.93 3.75
CA ALA A 49 24.53 9.64 4.31
C ALA A 49 24.54 8.30 5.07
N PRO A 50 24.11 8.24 6.34
CA PRO A 50 23.98 6.98 7.03
C PRO A 50 22.97 6.09 6.29
N ILE A 51 23.39 4.86 5.99
CA ILE A 51 22.57 3.85 5.29
C ILE A 51 21.26 3.60 6.06
N LEU A 52 21.28 3.75 7.38
CA LEU A 52 20.11 3.69 8.26
C LEU A 52 19.75 5.10 8.74
N ASN A 53 18.73 5.71 8.13
CA ASN A 53 18.12 6.96 8.61
C ASN A 53 16.68 6.72 9.08
N SER A 54 16.09 7.71 9.76
CA SER A 54 14.71 7.63 10.25
C SER A 54 13.66 7.52 9.12
N GLN A 55 14.00 7.89 7.89
CA GLN A 55 13.11 7.79 6.73
C GLN A 55 12.89 6.34 6.27
N ILE A 56 13.70 5.39 6.74
CA ILE A 56 13.44 3.96 6.51
C ILE A 56 12.12 3.54 7.13
N PHE A 57 11.74 4.09 8.28
CA PHE A 57 10.44 3.76 8.89
C PHE A 57 9.27 4.27 8.04
N VAL A 58 9.43 5.43 7.40
CA VAL A 58 8.46 5.96 6.44
C VAL A 58 8.39 5.04 5.21
N LEU A 59 9.54 4.63 4.65
CA LEU A 59 9.61 3.70 3.52
C LEU A 59 8.96 2.35 3.84
N VAL A 60 9.29 1.73 4.97
CA VAL A 60 8.71 0.45 5.42
C VAL A 60 7.20 0.60 5.57
N SER A 61 6.73 1.73 6.09
CA SER A 61 5.29 2.00 6.22
C SER A 61 4.62 2.16 4.86
N MET A 62 5.22 2.90 3.92
CA MET A 62 4.72 3.01 2.55
C MET A 62 4.66 1.65 1.84
N LEU A 63 5.68 0.81 2.01
CA LEU A 63 5.71 -0.55 1.48
C LEU A 63 4.61 -1.41 2.13
N ALA A 64 4.37 -1.28 3.43
CA ALA A 64 3.28 -1.99 4.10
C ALA A 64 1.91 -1.64 3.49
N THR A 65 1.68 -0.38 3.10
CA THR A 65 0.47 0.02 2.34
C THR A 65 0.47 -0.56 0.92
N ALA A 66 1.59 -0.46 0.20
CA ALA A 66 1.69 -0.92 -1.19
C ALA A 66 1.43 -2.44 -1.33
N PHE A 67 1.86 -3.22 -0.33
CA PHE A 67 1.68 -4.68 -0.28
C PHE A 67 0.47 -5.12 0.56
N LEU A 68 -0.44 -4.19 0.87
CA LEU A 68 -1.63 -4.48 1.65
C LEU A 68 -2.71 -5.17 0.80
N ALA A 69 -2.58 -6.49 0.63
CA ALA A 69 -3.56 -7.32 -0.08
C ALA A 69 -4.25 -8.37 0.82
N HIS A 70 -3.81 -8.51 2.07
CA HIS A 70 -4.17 -9.59 2.98
C HIS A 70 -5.68 -9.75 3.23
N TYR A 71 -6.42 -8.65 3.29
CA TYR A 71 -7.88 -8.68 3.51
C TYR A 71 -8.66 -9.30 2.33
N ASN A 72 -8.07 -9.34 1.13
CA ASN A 72 -8.67 -9.99 -0.04
C ASN A 72 -8.30 -11.47 -0.16
N ALA A 73 -7.25 -11.93 0.55
CA ALA A 73 -6.72 -13.28 0.41
C ALA A 73 -7.76 -14.39 0.70
N PRO A 74 -8.62 -14.30 1.75
CA PRO A 74 -9.64 -15.33 1.99
C PRO A 74 -10.64 -15.43 0.83
N LYS A 75 -11.05 -14.30 0.27
CA LYS A 75 -11.98 -14.27 -0.86
C LYS A 75 -11.38 -14.95 -2.09
N PHE A 76 -10.14 -14.61 -2.45
CA PHE A 76 -9.44 -15.24 -3.57
C PHE A 76 -9.18 -16.73 -3.36
N TYR A 77 -8.92 -17.16 -2.12
CA TYR A 77 -8.75 -18.58 -1.80
C TYR A 77 -10.04 -19.38 -2.02
N VAL A 78 -11.18 -18.82 -1.61
CA VAL A 78 -12.50 -19.46 -1.78
C VAL A 78 -12.90 -19.52 -3.26
N GLU A 79 -12.68 -18.43 -4.01
CA GLU A 79 -12.96 -18.34 -5.45
C GLU A 79 -12.06 -19.25 -6.30
N LEU A 80 -10.88 -19.66 -5.79
CA LEU A 80 -9.99 -20.55 -6.52
C LEU A 80 -10.64 -21.90 -6.81
N ALA A 81 -10.72 -22.27 -8.08
CA ALA A 81 -11.32 -23.53 -8.52
C ALA A 81 -10.63 -24.74 -7.87
N PRO A 82 -11.39 -25.72 -7.34
CA PRO A 82 -10.82 -26.91 -6.75
C PRO A 82 -9.98 -27.69 -7.79
N PRO A 83 -8.90 -28.37 -7.38
CA PRO A 83 -8.15 -29.24 -8.28
C PRO A 83 -9.04 -30.37 -8.80
N LYS A 84 -8.82 -30.79 -10.06
CA LYS A 84 -9.54 -31.92 -10.65
C LYS A 84 -9.30 -33.23 -9.90
N ASP A 85 -8.14 -33.35 -9.27
CA ASP A 85 -7.71 -34.55 -8.53
C ASP A 85 -8.20 -34.56 -7.06
N GLY A 86 -9.03 -33.61 -6.64
CA GLY A 86 -9.54 -33.52 -5.25
C GLY A 86 -8.52 -33.08 -4.19
N GLY A 87 -7.26 -32.80 -4.59
CA GLY A 87 -6.19 -32.37 -3.68
C GLY A 87 -6.34 -30.95 -3.10
N SER A 88 -5.38 -30.54 -2.28
CA SER A 88 -5.39 -29.22 -1.62
C SER A 88 -5.18 -28.06 -2.61
N LYS A 89 -5.99 -27.00 -2.45
CA LYS A 89 -5.85 -25.74 -3.20
C LYS A 89 -4.59 -24.94 -2.85
N MET A 90 -3.94 -25.27 -1.72
CA MET A 90 -2.94 -24.41 -1.07
C MET A 90 -1.70 -24.15 -1.94
N PHE A 91 -1.17 -25.17 -2.62
CA PHE A 91 0.03 -25.00 -3.44
C PHE A 91 -0.21 -24.02 -4.60
N ARG A 92 -1.32 -24.18 -5.33
CA ARG A 92 -1.71 -23.30 -6.44
C ARG A 92 -1.97 -21.87 -5.96
N PHE A 93 -2.60 -21.72 -4.80
CA PHE A 93 -2.82 -20.42 -4.19
C PHE A 93 -1.49 -19.75 -3.80
N ASN A 94 -0.59 -20.48 -3.13
CA ASN A 94 0.72 -19.96 -2.74
C ASN A 94 1.57 -19.56 -3.94
N LEU A 95 1.53 -20.33 -5.04
CA LEU A 95 2.22 -19.98 -6.27
C LEU A 95 1.67 -18.69 -6.88
N ALA A 96 0.35 -18.52 -6.92
CA ALA A 96 -0.30 -17.31 -7.41
C ALA A 96 0.03 -16.09 -6.52
N VAL A 97 0.02 -16.27 -5.20
CA VAL A 97 0.40 -15.22 -4.24
C VAL A 97 1.86 -14.84 -4.40
N ALA A 98 2.78 -15.81 -4.43
CA ALA A 98 4.21 -15.56 -4.60
C ALA A 98 4.52 -14.86 -5.93
N GLY A 99 3.92 -15.32 -7.04
CA GLY A 99 4.06 -14.67 -8.34
C GLY A 99 3.49 -13.25 -8.36
N GLY A 100 2.31 -13.04 -7.76
CA GLY A 100 1.68 -11.73 -7.68
C GLY A 100 2.48 -10.71 -6.86
N PHE A 101 2.91 -11.10 -5.65
CA PHE A 101 3.77 -10.25 -4.80
C PHE A 101 5.15 -10.02 -5.42
N GLY A 102 5.75 -11.04 -6.04
CA GLY A 102 7.03 -10.92 -6.74
C GLY A 102 6.95 -9.92 -7.89
N MET A 103 5.93 -10.02 -8.74
CA MET A 103 5.74 -9.08 -9.85
C MET A 103 5.44 -7.65 -9.35
N ALA A 104 4.64 -7.51 -8.29
CA ALA A 104 4.40 -6.21 -7.66
C ALA A 104 5.70 -5.60 -7.09
N ALA A 105 6.55 -6.41 -6.46
CA ALA A 105 7.85 -5.98 -5.95
C ALA A 105 8.82 -5.55 -7.04
N LEU A 106 8.86 -6.27 -8.16
CA LEU A 106 9.66 -5.87 -9.32
C LEU A 106 9.19 -4.54 -9.89
N LEU A 107 7.88 -4.35 -10.08
CA LEU A 107 7.33 -3.10 -10.61
C LEU A 107 7.53 -1.92 -9.65
N CYS A 108 7.23 -2.09 -8.36
CA CYS A 108 7.43 -1.05 -7.36
C CYS A 108 8.91 -0.70 -7.23
N GLY A 109 9.80 -1.70 -7.22
CA GLY A 109 11.24 -1.51 -7.19
C GLY A 109 11.76 -0.77 -8.41
N ALA A 110 11.31 -1.13 -9.62
CA ALA A 110 11.69 -0.45 -10.85
C ALA A 110 11.28 1.04 -10.85
N ILE A 111 10.04 1.34 -10.46
CA ILE A 111 9.53 2.71 -10.33
C ILE A 111 10.32 3.50 -9.29
N MET A 112 10.58 2.88 -8.13
CA MET A 112 11.34 3.51 -7.03
C MET A 112 12.77 3.83 -7.46
N VAL A 113 13.47 2.87 -8.07
CA VAL A 113 14.85 3.05 -8.56
C VAL A 113 14.89 4.09 -9.68
N ALA A 114 14.02 4.00 -10.70
CA ALA A 114 13.99 4.98 -11.78
C ALA A 114 13.66 6.39 -11.29
N GLY A 115 12.71 6.54 -10.37
CA GLY A 115 12.34 7.81 -9.76
C GLY A 115 13.50 8.41 -8.95
N PHE A 116 14.15 7.61 -8.10
CA PHE A 116 15.29 8.04 -7.32
C PHE A 116 16.49 8.41 -8.20
N LEU A 117 16.81 7.60 -9.21
CA LEU A 117 17.90 7.91 -10.14
C LEU A 117 17.62 9.12 -11.05
N THR A 118 16.35 9.51 -11.22
CA THR A 118 15.98 10.70 -12.00
C THR A 118 16.00 11.97 -11.16
N PHE A 119 15.45 11.95 -9.94
CA PHE A 119 15.23 13.17 -9.13
C PHE A 119 16.01 13.22 -7.81
N GLY A 120 16.60 12.11 -7.36
CA GLY A 120 17.31 12.01 -6.10
C GLY A 120 16.45 12.42 -4.91
N ALA A 121 17.00 13.28 -4.05
CA ALA A 121 16.35 13.79 -2.84
C ALA A 121 15.13 14.70 -3.13
N SER A 122 14.93 15.14 -4.37
CA SER A 122 13.79 15.98 -4.76
C SER A 122 12.52 15.17 -5.11
N ALA A 123 12.58 13.83 -5.09
CA ALA A 123 11.46 12.96 -5.40
C ALA A 123 10.28 13.19 -4.42
N GLN A 124 9.08 13.44 -4.96
CA GLN A 124 7.87 13.59 -4.16
C GLN A 124 7.18 12.24 -3.92
N GLY A 125 6.35 12.17 -2.89
CA GLY A 125 5.55 10.97 -2.57
C GLY A 125 4.66 10.50 -3.72
N LEU A 126 4.19 11.44 -4.56
CA LEU A 126 3.64 11.13 -5.89
C LEU A 126 4.66 11.53 -6.96
N ILE A 127 5.46 10.56 -7.41
CA ILE A 127 6.60 10.82 -8.32
C ILE A 127 6.19 11.47 -9.66
N LEU A 128 4.96 11.24 -10.13
CA LEU A 128 4.44 11.87 -11.34
C LEU A 128 4.32 13.40 -11.22
N ASN A 129 4.33 13.97 -10.00
CA ASN A 129 4.35 15.42 -9.81
C ASN A 129 5.73 16.04 -10.08
N ASN A 130 6.81 15.25 -10.06
CA ASN A 130 8.16 15.73 -10.39
C ASN A 130 8.37 15.98 -11.89
N TYR A 131 7.62 15.29 -12.74
CA TYR A 131 7.75 15.41 -14.20
C TYR A 131 7.09 16.69 -14.71
N ALA A 132 7.62 17.27 -15.79
CA ALA A 132 7.08 18.51 -16.35
C ALA A 132 5.64 18.33 -16.86
N THR A 133 4.85 19.39 -16.85
CA THR A 133 3.51 19.40 -17.49
C THR A 133 3.61 19.37 -19.02
N ALA A 134 4.70 19.89 -19.59
CA ALA A 134 5.00 19.85 -21.01
C ALA A 134 5.46 18.46 -21.52
N ASP A 135 5.71 17.51 -20.62
CA ASP A 135 6.10 16.14 -20.98
C ASP A 135 4.85 15.31 -21.32
N ALA A 136 4.64 15.08 -22.63
CA ALA A 136 3.49 14.32 -23.13
C ALA A 136 3.44 12.87 -22.59
N LEU A 137 4.60 12.23 -22.38
CA LEU A 137 4.64 10.87 -21.83
C LEU A 137 4.24 10.87 -20.35
N ALA A 138 4.68 11.88 -19.59
CA ALA A 138 4.24 12.07 -18.22
C ALA A 138 2.73 12.33 -18.13
N PHE A 139 2.18 13.07 -19.10
CA PHE A 139 0.74 13.31 -19.19
C PHE A 139 -0.05 12.01 -19.42
N VAL A 140 0.39 11.15 -20.33
CA VAL A 140 -0.24 9.83 -20.55
C VAL A 140 -0.15 8.96 -19.29
N ALA A 141 0.98 8.96 -18.59
CA ALA A 141 1.11 8.24 -17.32
C ALA A 141 0.11 8.75 -16.26
N ARG A 142 -0.03 10.08 -16.14
CA ARG A 142 -1.03 10.71 -15.26
C ARG A 142 -2.45 10.30 -15.62
N LEU A 143 -2.81 10.28 -16.90
CA LEU A 143 -4.13 9.83 -17.35
C LEU A 143 -4.39 8.37 -17.00
N GLY A 144 -3.40 7.49 -17.18
CA GLY A 144 -3.51 6.08 -16.84
C GLY A 144 -3.74 5.85 -15.34
N ILE A 145 -2.94 6.49 -14.49
CA ILE A 145 -3.09 6.41 -13.04
C ILE A 145 -4.40 7.08 -12.57
N ALA A 146 -4.75 8.25 -13.10
CA ALA A 146 -6.00 8.94 -12.76
C ALA A 146 -7.24 8.10 -13.13
N SER A 147 -7.24 7.48 -14.31
CA SER A 147 -8.31 6.58 -14.74
C SER A 147 -8.42 5.37 -13.81
N SER A 148 -7.28 4.75 -13.46
CA SER A 148 -7.23 3.63 -12.52
C SER A 148 -7.85 3.99 -11.16
N VAL A 149 -7.48 5.16 -10.61
CA VAL A 149 -8.02 5.66 -9.33
C VAL A 149 -9.52 5.95 -9.44
N LEU A 150 -9.95 6.60 -10.52
CA LEU A 150 -11.36 6.94 -10.75
C LEU A 150 -12.25 5.69 -10.78
N PHE A 151 -11.83 4.63 -11.47
CA PHE A 151 -12.59 3.38 -11.53
C PHE A 151 -12.48 2.54 -10.26
N SER A 152 -11.40 2.68 -9.49
CA SER A 152 -11.22 1.96 -8.22
C SER A 152 -11.94 2.62 -7.05
N TYR A 153 -12.16 3.93 -7.11
CA TYR A 153 -12.77 4.70 -6.02
C TYR A 153 -14.15 4.18 -5.59
N PRO A 154 -15.11 3.90 -6.50
CA PRO A 154 -16.42 3.37 -6.09
C PRO A 154 -16.32 2.03 -5.35
N LEU A 155 -15.42 1.14 -5.78
CA LEU A 155 -15.23 -0.17 -5.15
C LEU A 155 -14.69 -0.04 -3.72
N LEU A 156 -13.71 0.84 -3.52
CA LEU A 156 -13.16 1.12 -2.18
C LEU A 156 -14.16 1.83 -1.29
N PHE A 157 -14.94 2.76 -1.86
CA PHE A 157 -15.96 3.50 -1.14
C PHE A 157 -17.07 2.58 -0.61
N LEU A 158 -17.49 1.58 -1.40
CA LEU A 158 -18.43 0.56 -0.94
C LEU A 158 -17.89 -0.20 0.27
N GLY A 159 -16.63 -0.64 0.22
CA GLY A 159 -15.98 -1.31 1.35
C GLY A 159 -15.89 -0.44 2.60
N LEU A 160 -15.55 0.85 2.44
CA LEU A 160 -15.51 1.83 3.53
C LEU A 160 -16.89 2.00 4.18
N ARG A 161 -17.92 2.22 3.36
CA ARG A 161 -19.30 2.42 3.83
C ARG A 161 -19.79 1.20 4.59
N ASP A 162 -19.64 0.01 4.02
CA ASP A 162 -20.11 -1.23 4.64
C ASP A 162 -19.32 -1.53 5.93
N GLY A 163 -18.02 -1.23 5.95
CA GLY A 163 -17.18 -1.33 7.15
C GLY A 163 -17.66 -0.41 8.28
N ILE A 164 -17.94 0.87 7.99
CA ILE A 164 -18.43 1.83 8.99
C ILE A 164 -19.83 1.44 9.47
N LEU A 165 -20.75 1.10 8.57
CA LEU A 165 -22.10 0.68 8.95
C LEU A 165 -22.07 -0.60 9.78
N SER A 166 -21.15 -1.51 9.50
CA SER A 166 -20.97 -2.71 10.30
C SER A 166 -20.37 -2.41 11.68
N ALA A 167 -19.42 -1.50 11.77
CA ALA A 167 -18.86 -1.08 13.06
C ALA A 167 -19.92 -0.42 13.97
N LEU A 168 -20.89 0.28 13.37
CA LEU A 168 -22.02 0.90 14.08
C LEU A 168 -23.19 -0.06 14.38
N GLY A 169 -23.08 -1.34 14.00
CA GLY A 169 -24.17 -2.32 14.16
C GLY A 169 -25.37 -2.08 13.22
N LEU A 170 -25.20 -1.24 12.19
CA LEU A 170 -26.24 -0.83 11.24
C LEU A 170 -26.24 -1.65 9.95
N SER A 171 -25.53 -2.78 9.87
CA SER A 171 -25.43 -3.60 8.65
C SER A 171 -26.78 -4.00 8.07
N LYS A 172 -27.76 -4.34 8.93
CA LYS A 172 -29.12 -4.70 8.50
C LYS A 172 -29.92 -3.50 7.98
N ALA A 173 -29.62 -2.30 8.45
CA ALA A 173 -30.25 -1.05 8.00
C ALA A 173 -29.55 -0.46 6.76
N ALA A 174 -28.35 -0.95 6.41
CA ALA A 174 -27.55 -0.47 5.28
C ALA A 174 -28.27 -0.61 3.92
N ALA A 175 -29.18 -1.59 3.79
CA ALA A 175 -29.98 -1.79 2.58
C ALA A 175 -31.15 -0.79 2.44
N ARG A 176 -31.51 -0.05 3.50
CA ARG A 176 -32.59 0.93 3.44
C ARG A 176 -32.18 2.11 2.56
N PRO A 177 -32.99 2.54 1.58
CA PRO A 177 -32.64 3.61 0.64
C PRO A 177 -32.24 4.93 1.32
N GLY A 178 -32.93 5.30 2.40
CA GLY A 178 -32.63 6.51 3.18
C GLY A 178 -31.27 6.44 3.88
N VAL A 179 -30.98 5.32 4.56
CA VAL A 179 -29.68 5.10 5.22
C VAL A 179 -28.56 5.05 4.18
N HIS A 180 -28.80 4.40 3.03
CA HIS A 180 -27.85 4.38 1.93
C HIS A 180 -27.51 5.78 1.42
N ARG A 181 -28.52 6.60 1.10
CA ARG A 181 -28.29 7.96 0.60
C ARG A 181 -27.56 8.84 1.62
N VAL A 182 -28.02 8.83 2.88
CA VAL A 182 -27.42 9.66 3.95
C VAL A 182 -25.99 9.24 4.24
N SER A 183 -25.73 7.93 4.43
CA SER A 183 -24.38 7.43 4.68
C SER A 183 -23.43 7.74 3.53
N THR A 184 -23.87 7.55 2.28
CA THR A 184 -23.05 7.86 1.10
C THR A 184 -22.70 9.35 1.02
N VAL A 185 -23.69 10.24 1.12
CA VAL A 185 -23.45 11.70 1.06
C VAL A 185 -22.56 12.17 2.21
N ALA A 186 -22.81 11.69 3.44
CA ALA A 186 -22.02 12.06 4.61
C ALA A 186 -20.56 11.60 4.48
N LEU A 187 -20.33 10.37 4.02
CA LEU A 187 -18.97 9.84 3.84
C LEU A 187 -18.23 10.53 2.69
N ILE A 188 -18.89 10.82 1.57
CA ILE A 188 -18.27 11.60 0.48
C ILE A 188 -17.89 12.99 0.97
N ALA A 189 -18.79 13.67 1.70
CA ALA A 189 -18.51 15.00 2.25
C ALA A 189 -17.31 14.97 3.22
N LEU A 190 -17.24 13.96 4.09
CA LEU A 190 -16.14 13.77 5.03
C LEU A 190 -14.81 13.52 4.30
N VAL A 191 -14.79 12.59 3.34
CA VAL A 191 -13.58 12.26 2.57
C VAL A 191 -13.11 13.45 1.75
N ASN A 192 -14.04 14.19 1.13
CA ASN A 192 -13.72 15.39 0.38
C ASN A 192 -13.18 16.51 1.28
N GLY A 193 -13.78 16.70 2.46
CA GLY A 193 -13.29 17.64 3.47
C GLY A 193 -11.87 17.30 3.93
N ALA A 194 -11.58 16.02 4.17
CA ALA A 194 -10.22 15.57 4.50
C ALA A 194 -9.23 15.84 3.34
N ALA A 195 -9.64 15.63 2.09
CA ALA A 195 -8.82 15.91 0.90
C ALA A 195 -8.52 17.41 0.69
N CYS A 196 -9.31 18.32 1.28
CA CYS A 196 -9.01 19.75 1.29
C CYS A 196 -7.82 20.09 2.21
N VAL A 197 -7.64 19.36 3.31
CA VAL A 197 -6.61 19.62 4.32
C VAL A 197 -5.34 18.80 4.04
N LEU A 198 -5.49 17.52 3.67
CA LEU A 198 -4.38 16.59 3.51
C LEU A 198 -3.88 16.59 2.05
N LYS A 199 -2.82 17.35 1.77
CA LYS A 199 -2.23 17.48 0.42
C LYS A 199 -1.01 16.59 0.17
N ASP A 200 -0.37 16.09 1.23
CA ASP A 200 0.77 15.19 1.11
C ASP A 200 0.30 13.73 1.02
N LEU A 201 0.27 13.21 -0.20
CA LEU A 201 -0.06 11.80 -0.47
C LEU A 201 0.95 10.83 0.15
N GLY A 202 2.23 11.21 0.22
CA GLY A 202 3.27 10.38 0.80
C GLY A 202 3.04 10.18 2.29
N LEU A 203 2.74 11.26 3.01
CA LEU A 203 2.38 11.24 4.42
C LEU A 203 1.16 10.34 4.69
N ILE A 204 0.08 10.51 3.92
CA ILE A 204 -1.16 9.73 4.12
C ILE A 204 -0.90 8.24 3.92
N VAL A 205 -0.16 7.88 2.86
CA VAL A 205 0.18 6.49 2.56
C VAL A 205 1.10 5.88 3.62
N ALA A 206 2.07 6.65 4.12
CA ALA A 206 2.96 6.20 5.19
C ALA A 206 2.20 6.01 6.51
N LEU A 207 1.36 6.96 6.93
CA LEU A 207 0.55 6.83 8.14
C LEU A 207 -0.44 5.66 8.04
N GLY A 208 -1.10 5.51 6.89
CA GLY A 208 -1.99 4.38 6.63
C GLY A 208 -1.27 3.04 6.78
N GLY A 209 -0.04 2.94 6.30
CA GLY A 209 0.75 1.71 6.38
C GLY A 209 1.32 1.44 7.75
N ALA A 210 1.76 2.48 8.45
CA ALA A 210 2.23 2.39 9.82
C ALA A 210 1.11 1.83 10.72
N VAL A 211 -0.11 2.37 10.61
CA VAL A 211 -1.21 1.95 11.49
C VAL A 211 -1.90 0.69 10.97
N LEU A 212 -2.47 0.75 9.76
CA LEU A 212 -3.29 -0.33 9.21
C LEU A 212 -2.42 -1.48 8.69
N GLY A 213 -1.29 -1.18 8.03
CA GLY A 213 -0.35 -2.18 7.55
C GLY A 213 0.21 -3.00 8.71
N SER A 214 0.75 -2.34 9.74
CA SER A 214 1.29 -3.06 10.91
C SER A 214 0.25 -3.92 11.62
N THR A 215 -0.99 -3.41 11.72
CA THR A 215 -2.10 -4.12 12.35
C THR A 215 -2.51 -5.35 11.54
N LEU A 216 -2.75 -5.19 10.23
CA LEU A 216 -3.27 -6.27 9.38
C LEU A 216 -2.21 -7.31 9.00
N VAL A 217 -0.94 -6.92 8.87
CA VAL A 217 0.15 -7.79 8.42
C VAL A 217 0.83 -8.50 9.58
N TYR A 218 1.05 -7.83 10.71
CA TYR A 218 1.81 -8.41 11.83
C TYR A 218 0.93 -8.78 13.02
N ILE A 219 0.10 -7.85 13.50
CA ILE A 219 -0.64 -8.02 14.77
C ILE A 219 -1.79 -9.02 14.63
N LEU A 220 -2.71 -8.81 13.69
CA LEU A 220 -3.91 -9.64 13.58
C LEU A 220 -3.62 -11.11 13.28
N PRO A 221 -2.75 -11.49 12.31
CA PRO A 221 -2.48 -12.89 12.04
C PRO A 221 -1.86 -13.61 13.25
N ALA A 222 -0.97 -12.92 13.97
CA ALA A 222 -0.36 -13.46 15.19
C ALA A 222 -1.40 -13.67 16.30
N LEU A 223 -2.27 -12.69 16.55
CA LEU A 223 -3.35 -12.81 17.53
C LEU A 223 -4.35 -13.92 17.15
N MET A 224 -4.68 -14.06 15.87
CA MET A 224 -5.55 -15.13 15.36
C MET A 224 -4.91 -16.50 15.63
N SER A 225 -3.64 -16.69 15.30
CA SER A 225 -2.90 -17.93 15.54
C SER A 225 -2.86 -18.29 17.03
N LEU A 226 -2.54 -17.31 17.90
CA LEU A 226 -2.56 -17.48 19.35
C LEU A 226 -3.94 -17.85 19.88
N ARG A 227 -5.00 -17.23 19.36
CA ARG A 227 -6.38 -17.49 19.81
C ARG A 227 -6.87 -18.87 19.37
N VAL A 228 -6.54 -19.28 18.14
CA VAL A 228 -6.83 -20.63 17.64
C VAL A 228 -6.13 -21.68 18.50
N ALA A 229 -4.84 -21.52 18.76
CA ALA A 229 -4.07 -22.43 19.59
C ALA A 229 -4.61 -22.58 21.02
N ARG A 230 -5.06 -21.47 21.63
CA ARG A 230 -5.71 -21.52 22.96
C ARG A 230 -7.04 -22.27 22.92
N ARG A 231 -7.84 -22.10 21.85
CA ARG A 231 -9.14 -22.78 21.70
C ARG A 231 -8.97 -24.27 21.46
N THR A 232 -8.03 -24.68 20.61
CA THR A 232 -7.75 -26.10 20.35
C THR A 232 -7.14 -26.80 21.56
N ALA A 233 -6.30 -26.11 22.34
CA ALA A 233 -5.78 -26.65 23.60
C ALA A 233 -6.85 -26.82 24.71
N ALA A 234 -7.98 -26.11 24.61
CA ALA A 234 -9.11 -26.19 25.53
C ALA A 234 -10.24 -27.11 25.04
N ALA A 235 -10.14 -27.65 23.82
CA ALA A 235 -11.14 -28.57 23.28
C ALA A 235 -11.01 -29.97 23.92
N PRO A 236 -12.12 -30.64 24.29
CA PRO A 236 -12.08 -31.98 24.90
C PRO A 236 -11.51 -33.07 23.99
N ASP A 237 -11.45 -32.83 22.69
CA ASP A 237 -11.35 -33.86 21.64
C ASP A 237 -9.92 -34.34 21.36
N GLY A 238 -8.97 -34.10 22.28
CA GLY A 238 -7.62 -34.68 22.25
C GLY A 238 -6.73 -34.33 21.05
N THR A 239 -7.14 -33.42 20.17
CA THR A 239 -6.34 -33.01 19.00
C THR A 239 -5.18 -32.11 19.46
N PRO A 240 -3.90 -32.42 19.13
CA PRO A 240 -2.76 -31.68 19.64
C PRO A 240 -2.63 -30.33 18.92
N GLY A 241 -3.37 -29.34 19.39
CA GLY A 241 -3.33 -27.96 18.89
C GLY A 241 -2.43 -27.03 19.70
N LYS A 242 -1.40 -27.56 20.38
CA LYS A 242 -0.44 -26.71 21.11
C LYS A 242 0.62 -26.20 20.12
N LEU A 243 0.68 -24.87 19.95
CA LEU A 243 1.81 -24.24 19.27
C LEU A 243 3.10 -24.67 19.94
N LYS A 244 4.14 -24.93 19.15
CA LYS A 244 5.47 -25.16 19.70
C LYS A 244 5.91 -23.91 20.48
N PRO A 245 6.73 -24.04 21.54
CA PRO A 245 7.22 -22.88 22.31
C PRO A 245 7.85 -21.79 21.41
N MET A 246 8.54 -22.22 20.35
CA MET A 246 9.13 -21.34 19.34
C MET A 246 8.08 -20.57 18.54
N GLU A 247 6.98 -21.22 18.15
CA GLU A 247 5.88 -20.58 17.41
C GLU A 247 5.11 -19.60 18.31
N LEU A 248 4.95 -19.94 19.59
CA LEU A 248 4.35 -19.05 20.58
C LEU A 248 5.19 -17.78 20.75
N GLY A 249 6.51 -17.93 20.93
CA GLY A 249 7.46 -16.83 21.01
C GLY A 249 7.46 -15.96 19.76
N LEU A 250 7.45 -16.57 18.57
CA LEU A 250 7.39 -15.86 17.29
C LEU A 250 6.13 -15.02 17.15
N ASN A 251 4.95 -15.55 17.50
CA ASN A 251 3.71 -14.80 17.43
C ASN A 251 3.71 -13.59 18.37
N TYR A 252 4.18 -13.72 19.61
CA TYR A 252 4.32 -12.57 20.51
C TYR A 252 5.34 -11.55 20.01
N ALA A 253 6.46 -12.01 19.43
CA ALA A 253 7.44 -11.14 18.79
C ALA A 253 6.84 -10.37 17.61
N LEU A 254 6.00 -11.00 16.78
CA LEU A 254 5.30 -10.34 15.68
C LEU A 254 4.32 -9.26 16.17
N VAL A 255 3.59 -9.51 17.26
CA VAL A 255 2.72 -8.50 17.87
C VAL A 255 3.53 -7.31 18.38
N GLY A 256 4.63 -7.57 19.10
CA GLY A 256 5.53 -6.53 19.60
C GLY A 256 6.17 -5.72 18.47
N LEU A 257 6.67 -6.40 17.44
CA LEU A 257 7.23 -5.76 16.23
C LEU A 257 6.20 -4.91 15.51
N GLY A 258 4.97 -5.42 15.32
CA GLY A 258 3.90 -4.65 14.69
C GLY A 258 3.54 -3.39 15.48
N GLY A 259 3.47 -3.49 16.81
CA GLY A 259 3.26 -2.32 17.67
C GLY A 259 4.39 -1.30 17.56
N ALA A 260 5.64 -1.76 17.59
CA ALA A 260 6.82 -0.90 17.46
C ALA A 260 6.87 -0.19 16.10
N LEU A 261 6.64 -0.91 15.00
CA LEU A 261 6.60 -0.36 13.65
C LEU A 261 5.45 0.64 13.47
N ALA A 262 4.29 0.39 14.07
CA ALA A 262 3.17 1.31 14.02
C ALA A 262 3.49 2.64 14.71
N VAL A 263 4.06 2.60 15.91
CA VAL A 263 4.44 3.80 16.66
C VAL A 263 5.59 4.53 15.96
N ALA A 264 6.67 3.82 15.61
CA ALA A 264 7.85 4.41 14.98
C ALA A 264 7.51 5.00 13.59
N GLY A 265 6.74 4.29 12.77
CA GLY A 265 6.27 4.76 11.48
C GLY A 265 5.37 5.98 11.61
N ALA A 266 4.37 5.95 12.50
CA ALA A 266 3.47 7.09 12.69
C ALA A 266 4.21 8.34 13.20
N VAL A 267 5.10 8.18 14.19
CA VAL A 267 5.86 9.30 14.76
C VAL A 267 6.83 9.88 13.73
N THR A 268 7.54 9.04 12.97
CA THR A 268 8.48 9.54 11.95
C THR A 268 7.76 10.21 10.78
N SER A 269 6.62 9.67 10.34
CA SER A 269 5.78 10.29 9.32
C SER A 269 5.25 11.66 9.76
N LEU A 270 4.71 11.79 10.97
CA LEU A 270 4.22 13.07 11.49
C LEU A 270 5.34 14.10 11.67
N ARG A 271 6.52 13.69 12.15
CA ARG A 271 7.68 14.58 12.28
C ARG A 271 8.22 15.01 10.92
N GLY A 272 8.22 14.12 9.93
CA GLY A 272 8.63 14.44 8.56
C GLY A 272 7.72 15.46 7.88
N ALA A 273 6.43 15.50 8.24
CA ALA A 273 5.46 16.47 7.71
C ALA A 273 5.52 17.86 8.36
N ALA A 274 6.21 17.99 9.51
CA ALA A 274 6.32 19.26 10.24
C ALA A 274 7.47 20.16 9.73
N HIS A 275 8.24 19.70 8.73
CA HIS A 275 9.37 20.38 8.11
C HIS A 275 9.14 20.56 6.61
#